data_AF-A0A952LH02-F1
#
_entry.id   AF-A0A952LH02-F1
#
_cell.length_a   1.000
_cell.length_b   1.000
_cell.length_c   1.000
_cell.angle_alpha   90.00
_cell.angle_beta   90.00
_cell.angle_gamma   90.00
#
_symmetry.space_group_name_H-M   'P 1'
#
loop_
_entity.id
_entity.type
_entity.pdbx_description
1 polymer ?
#
loop_
_entity_poly.entity_id
_entity_poly.type
_entity_poly.pdbx_seq_one_letter_code
_entity_poly.pdbx_strand_id
1 'polypeptide(L)'
;IVPVFMQVLARYTGLIPTYLWTEELAKFIFIWIVMLGSMIAVWEGTHFDVHVIPEAKSPLGKLLQSGFVLLMISVFALLFARFGVDYAKFGSIQSSVMMQINLLWVYITVPLAGFVWAAFALFRLWQRIQVYRGRHQNST
;
A
#
# COMPACT_ATOMS: atom_id res chain seq x y z
N ILE A 1 -20.85 -8.59 -0.44
CA ILE A 1 -22.31 -8.54 -0.72
C ILE A 1 -23.04 -9.68 -0.03
N VAL A 2 -22.74 -10.96 -0.34
CA VAL A 2 -23.36 -12.14 0.31
C VAL A 2 -23.26 -12.14 1.86
N PRO A 3 -22.11 -11.78 2.49
CA PRO A 3 -22.01 -11.80 3.97
C PRO A 3 -22.88 -10.73 4.64
N VAL A 4 -22.95 -9.54 4.03
CA VAL A 4 -23.74 -8.40 4.53
C VAL A 4 -25.24 -8.67 4.42
N PHE A 5 -25.67 -9.33 3.34
CA PHE A 5 -27.07 -9.72 3.16
C PHE A 5 -27.53 -10.75 4.20
N MET A 6 -26.68 -11.72 4.52
CA MET A 6 -26.93 -12.70 5.57
C MET A 6 -27.04 -12.06 6.96
N GLN A 7 -26.26 -11.01 7.25
CA GLN A 7 -26.33 -10.27 8.51
C GLN A 7 -27.63 -9.48 8.67
N VAL A 8 -28.11 -8.83 7.61
CA VAL A 8 -29.39 -8.12 7.64
C VAL A 8 -30.51 -9.12 7.95
N LEU A 9 -30.55 -10.26 7.25
CA LEU A 9 -31.57 -11.29 7.51
C LEU A 9 -31.48 -11.88 8.93
N ALA A 10 -30.28 -12.15 9.44
CA ALA A 10 -30.07 -12.66 10.79
C ALA A 10 -30.56 -11.68 11.88
N ARG A 11 -30.36 -10.36 11.67
CA ARG A 11 -30.79 -9.31 12.62
C ARG A 11 -32.31 -9.17 12.72
N TYR A 12 -33.02 -9.37 11.61
CA TYR A 12 -34.48 -9.19 11.56
C TYR A 12 -35.27 -10.46 11.87
N THR A 13 -34.67 -11.65 11.74
CA THR A 13 -35.39 -12.92 11.90
C THR A 13 -35.03 -13.68 13.18
N GLY A 14 -33.89 -13.40 13.83
CA GLY A 14 -33.45 -14.07 15.06
C GLY A 14 -33.20 -15.59 14.93
N LEU A 15 -33.46 -16.16 13.75
CA LEU A 15 -33.42 -17.60 13.44
C LEU A 15 -32.00 -18.12 13.19
N ILE A 16 -31.03 -17.23 13.00
CA ILE A 16 -29.65 -17.56 12.65
C ILE A 16 -28.74 -16.94 13.72
N PRO A 17 -27.87 -17.71 14.42
CA PRO A 17 -26.90 -17.13 15.33
C PRO A 17 -26.10 -16.08 14.57
N THR A 18 -25.99 -14.88 15.13
CA THR A 18 -25.24 -13.77 14.53
C THR A 18 -23.82 -14.26 14.28
N TYR A 19 -23.49 -14.56 13.03
CA TYR A 19 -22.14 -14.90 12.58
C TYR A 19 -21.25 -13.64 12.64
N LEU A 20 -21.11 -13.03 13.83
CA LEU A 20 -20.29 -11.84 14.07
C LEU A 20 -18.81 -12.09 13.73
N TRP A 21 -18.36 -13.35 13.88
CA TRP A 21 -17.01 -13.75 13.51
C TRP A 21 -16.78 -13.74 11.99
N THR A 22 -17.78 -14.02 11.15
CA THR A 22 -17.61 -13.98 9.69
C THR A 22 -17.49 -12.56 9.18
N GLU A 23 -18.10 -11.58 9.87
CA GLU A 23 -17.96 -10.16 9.57
C GLU A 23 -16.54 -9.66 9.84
N GLU A 24 -15.98 -9.98 11.02
CA GLU A 24 -14.59 -9.65 11.35
C GLU A 24 -13.62 -10.35 10.39
N LEU A 25 -13.88 -11.61 10.03
CA LEU A 25 -13.03 -12.36 9.11
C LEU A 25 -13.04 -11.75 7.71
N ALA A 26 -14.22 -11.37 7.22
CA ALA A 26 -14.35 -10.69 5.93
C ALA A 26 -13.58 -9.36 5.92
N LYS A 27 -13.60 -8.59 7.02
CA LYS A 27 -12.81 -7.36 7.15
C LYS A 27 -11.32 -7.64 7.12
N PHE A 28 -10.85 -8.68 7.81
CA PHE A 28 -9.42 -9.04 7.83
C PHE A 28 -8.92 -9.44 6.44
N ILE A 29 -9.65 -10.32 5.75
CA ILE A 29 -9.32 -10.73 4.39
C ILE A 29 -9.38 -9.52 3.43
N PHE A 30 -10.36 -8.64 3.60
CA PHE A 30 -10.47 -7.43 2.79
C PHE A 30 -9.26 -6.50 2.97
N ILE A 31 -8.78 -6.30 4.21
CA ILE A 31 -7.56 -5.52 4.47
C ILE A 31 -6.36 -6.13 3.74
N TRP A 32 -6.19 -7.45 3.81
CA TRP A 32 -5.13 -8.15 3.09
C TRP A 32 -5.21 -7.93 1.57
N ILE A 33 -6.40 -8.07 0.97
CA ILE A 33 -6.59 -7.87 -0.47
C ILE A 33 -6.29 -6.43 -0.86
N VAL A 34 -6.77 -5.44 -0.10
CA VAL A 34 -6.51 -4.02 -0.38
C VAL A 34 -5.03 -3.70 -0.28
N MET A 35 -4.33 -4.20 0.75
CA MET A 35 -2.90 -3.98 0.91
C MET A 35 -2.10 -4.63 -0.21
N LEU A 36 -2.42 -5.87 -0.60
CA LEU A 36 -1.77 -6.53 -1.74
C LEU A 36 -2.05 -5.79 -3.06
N GLY A 37 -3.30 -5.39 -3.31
CA GLY A 37 -3.68 -4.62 -4.49
C GLY A 37 -2.95 -3.28 -4.58
N SER A 38 -2.74 -2.62 -3.43
CA SER A 38 -1.96 -1.37 -3.37
C SER A 38 -0.49 -1.57 -3.75
N MET A 39 0.14 -2.68 -3.35
CA MET A 39 1.52 -3.00 -3.76
C MET A 39 1.62 -3.19 -5.27
N ILE A 40 0.63 -3.84 -5.89
CA ILE A 40 0.56 -4.05 -7.34
C ILE A 40 0.33 -2.71 -8.06
N ALA A 41 -0.56 -1.85 -7.58
CA ALA A 41 -0.80 -0.53 -8.18
C ALA A 41 0.48 0.34 -8.17
N VAL A 42 1.21 0.34 -7.05
CA VAL A 42 2.50 1.02 -6.93
C VAL A 42 3.53 0.44 -7.90
N TRP A 43 3.53 -0.89 -8.09
CA TRP A 43 4.38 -1.58 -9.06
C TRP A 43 4.06 -1.21 -10.52
N GLU A 44 2.79 -1.12 -10.89
CA GLU A 44 2.37 -0.69 -12.22
C GLU A 44 2.68 0.79 -12.46
N GLY A 45 2.87 1.56 -11.39
CA GLY A 45 3.19 2.97 -11.51
C GLY A 45 1.97 3.82 -11.84
N THR A 46 0.78 3.32 -11.54
CA THR A 46 -0.48 4.07 -11.58
C THR A 46 -0.59 5.08 -10.44
N HIS A 47 0.54 5.52 -9.88
CA HIS A 47 0.55 6.72 -9.05
C HIS A 47 -0.04 7.82 -9.92
N PHE A 48 -1.02 8.54 -9.38
CA PHE A 48 -1.75 9.56 -10.10
C PHE A 48 -0.75 10.68 -10.48
N ASP A 49 -0.08 10.55 -11.63
CA ASP A 49 0.88 11.50 -12.16
C ASP A 49 0.11 12.71 -12.69
N VAL A 50 -0.24 13.62 -11.79
CA VAL A 50 -0.79 14.91 -12.19
C VAL A 50 0.38 15.76 -12.69
N HIS A 51 0.47 15.94 -14.00
CA HIS A 51 1.43 16.85 -14.62
C HIS A 51 1.04 18.31 -14.34
N VAL A 52 1.32 18.78 -13.12
CA VAL A 52 1.06 20.18 -12.70
C VAL A 52 2.01 21.17 -13.39
N ILE A 53 3.20 20.72 -13.77
CA ILE A 53 4.26 21.54 -14.37
C ILE A 53 4.53 21.03 -15.80
N PRO A 54 4.63 21.91 -16.81
CA PRO A 54 4.98 21.52 -18.16
C PRO A 54 6.31 20.77 -18.18
N GLU A 55 6.38 19.68 -18.97
CA GLU A 55 7.57 18.86 -19.03
C GLU A 55 8.80 19.69 -19.45
N ALA A 56 9.87 19.57 -18.66
CA ALA A 56 11.13 20.23 -19.00
C ALA A 56 11.65 19.71 -20.35
N LYS A 57 12.07 20.62 -21.23
CA LYS A 57 12.63 20.26 -22.55
C LYS A 57 14.02 19.65 -22.48
N SER A 58 14.77 19.90 -21.39
CA SER A 58 16.12 19.35 -21.21
C SER A 58 16.09 17.94 -20.62
N PRO A 59 16.98 17.04 -21.05
CA PRO A 59 17.07 15.68 -20.49
C PRO A 59 17.42 15.69 -18.99
N LEU A 60 18.14 16.72 -18.52
CA LEU A 60 18.40 16.97 -17.10
C LEU A 60 17.15 17.37 -16.32
N GLY A 61 16.32 18.27 -16.88
CA GLY A 61 15.10 18.73 -16.22
C GLY A 61 14.07 17.61 -16.05
N LYS A 62 13.92 16.72 -17.04
CA LYS A 62 13.04 15.54 -16.91
C LYS A 62 13.51 14.57 -15.83
N LEU A 63 14.82 14.38 -15.69
CA LEU A 63 15.39 13.55 -14.63
C LEU A 63 15.14 14.17 -13.26
N LEU A 64 15.36 15.47 -13.09
CA LEU A 64 15.17 16.15 -11.81
C LEU A 64 13.70 16.11 -11.37
N GLN A 65 12.78 16.38 -12.29
CA GLN A 65 11.33 16.34 -12.02
C GLN A 65 10.87 14.93 -11.64
N SER A 66 11.23 13.91 -12.44
CA SER A 66 10.86 12.52 -12.16
C SER A 66 11.53 12.00 -10.89
N GLY A 67 12.80 12.35 -10.68
CA GLY A 67 13.60 11.97 -9.52
C GLY A 67 13.06 12.57 -8.22
N PHE A 68 12.60 13.83 -8.26
CA PHE A 68 11.96 14.48 -7.12
C PHE A 68 10.66 13.76 -6.72
N VAL A 69 9.80 13.42 -7.69
CA VAL A 69 8.56 12.67 -7.42
C VAL A 69 8.87 11.30 -6.81
N LEU A 70 9.81 10.56 -7.40
CA LEU A 70 10.23 9.23 -6.90
C LEU A 70 10.85 9.32 -5.50
N LEU A 71 11.61 10.38 -5.20
CA LEU A 71 12.16 10.65 -3.88
C LEU A 71 11.03 10.87 -2.86
N MET A 72 10.04 11.69 -3.20
CA MET A 72 8.89 11.94 -2.33
C MET A 72 8.08 10.67 -2.07
N ILE A 73 7.84 9.85 -3.09
CA ILE A 73 7.19 8.54 -2.93
C ILE A 73 8.03 7.62 -2.02
N SER A 74 9.36 7.61 -2.18
CA SER A 74 10.25 6.81 -1.34
C SER A 74 10.20 7.23 0.12
N VAL A 75 10.20 8.54 0.40
CA VAL A 75 10.09 9.09 1.76
C VAL A 75 8.73 8.74 2.36
N PHE A 76 7.65 8.92 1.61
CA PHE A 76 6.30 8.54 2.04
C PHE A 76 6.22 7.04 2.38
N ALA A 77 6.77 6.18 1.52
CA ALA A 77 6.78 4.73 1.74
C ALA A 77 7.56 4.33 3.00
N LEU A 78 8.71 4.97 3.26
CA LEU A 78 9.51 4.73 4.48
C LEU A 78 8.77 5.20 5.74
N LEU A 79 8.12 6.35 5.69
CA LEU A 79 7.27 6.82 6.79
C LEU A 79 6.12 5.85 7.04
N PHE A 80 5.45 5.41 5.97
CA PHE A 80 4.36 4.45 6.05
C PHE A 80 4.81 3.11 6.66
N ALA A 81 6.00 2.62 6.29
CA ALA A 81 6.59 1.43 6.90
C ALA A 81 6.88 1.65 8.39
N ARG A 82 7.49 2.79 8.76
CA ARG A 82 7.87 3.08 10.15
C ARG A 82 6.66 3.22 11.07
N PHE A 83 5.63 3.96 10.65
CA PHE A 83 4.38 4.08 11.39
C PHE A 83 3.58 2.78 11.35
N GLY A 84 3.64 2.03 10.25
CA GLY A 84 3.05 0.71 10.14
C GLY A 84 3.60 -0.29 11.16
N VAL A 85 4.91 -0.21 11.49
CA VAL A 85 5.50 -1.05 12.54
C VAL A 85 4.91 -0.71 13.91
N ASP A 86 4.76 0.57 14.24
CA ASP A 86 4.15 0.96 15.52
C ASP A 86 2.66 0.59 15.56
N TYR A 87 1.97 0.67 14.43
CA TYR A 87 0.59 0.21 14.28
C TYR A 87 0.46 -1.30 14.48
N ALA A 88 1.38 -2.10 13.92
CA ALA A 88 1.40 -3.55 14.12
C ALA A 88 1.69 -3.93 15.58
N LYS A 89 2.59 -3.21 16.27
CA LYS A 89 2.83 -3.39 17.71
C LYS A 89 1.62 -3.06 18.55
N PHE A 90 0.85 -2.03 18.18
CA PHE A 90 -0.42 -1.74 18.86
C PHE A 90 -1.40 -2.92 18.68
N GLY A 91 -1.44 -3.50 17.48
CA GLY A 91 -2.21 -4.71 17.19
C GLY A 91 -1.77 -5.94 17.99
N SER A 92 -0.50 -6.04 18.40
CA SER A 92 -0.02 -7.20 19.18
C SER A 92 -0.59 -7.26 20.59
N ILE A 93 -0.98 -6.12 21.14
CA ILE A 93 -1.53 -5.98 22.49
C ILE A 93 -3.06 -6.14 22.46
N GLN A 94 -3.69 -6.07 21.27
CA GLN A 94 -5.13 -6.21 21.11
C GLN A 94 -5.50 -7.55 20.45
N SER A 95 -6.50 -8.21 21.04
CA SER A 95 -7.14 -9.38 20.45
C SER A 95 -8.53 -9.00 19.95
N SER A 96 -8.96 -9.61 18.84
CA SER A 96 -10.33 -9.43 18.34
C SER A 96 -11.35 -9.96 19.36
N VAL A 97 -12.45 -9.24 19.52
CA VAL A 97 -13.48 -9.52 20.54
C VAL A 97 -14.21 -10.82 20.22
N MET A 98 -14.43 -11.12 18.93
CA MET A 98 -15.27 -12.24 18.51
C MET A 98 -14.46 -13.48 18.11
N MET A 99 -13.34 -13.32 17.41
CA MET A 99 -12.48 -14.44 16.99
C MET A 99 -11.35 -14.75 17.97
N GLN A 100 -11.08 -13.87 18.94
CA GLN A 100 -9.96 -14.01 19.89
C GLN A 100 -8.59 -14.18 19.22
N ILE A 101 -8.46 -13.76 17.97
CA ILE A 101 -7.19 -13.77 17.23
C ILE A 101 -6.45 -12.46 17.51
N ASN A 102 -5.11 -12.55 17.59
CA ASN A 102 -4.25 -11.39 17.75
C ASN A 102 -4.30 -10.50 16.49
N LEU A 103 -4.61 -9.21 16.66
CA LEU A 103 -4.77 -8.25 15.55
C LEU A 103 -3.45 -7.92 14.83
N LEU A 104 -2.29 -8.32 15.38
CA LEU A 104 -1.00 -8.26 14.72
C LEU A 104 -1.05 -8.85 13.30
N TRP A 105 -1.75 -9.97 13.10
CA TRP A 105 -1.87 -10.63 11.80
C TRP A 105 -2.53 -9.78 10.73
N VAL A 106 -3.38 -8.85 11.13
CA VAL A 106 -4.07 -7.93 10.23
C VAL A 106 -3.21 -6.68 10.04
N TYR A 107 -2.64 -6.16 11.11
CA TYR A 107 -1.93 -4.88 11.09
C TYR A 107 -0.52 -4.98 10.52
N ILE A 108 0.09 -6.16 10.48
CA ILE A 108 1.40 -6.39 9.84
C ILE A 108 1.37 -6.15 8.32
N THR A 109 0.18 -6.15 7.71
CA THR A 109 0.00 -5.82 6.29
C THR A 109 0.45 -4.39 5.96
N VAL A 110 0.30 -3.46 6.89
CA VAL A 110 0.64 -2.03 6.72
C VAL A 110 2.15 -1.81 6.60
N PRO A 111 3.00 -2.26 7.56
CA PRO A 111 4.44 -2.13 7.40
C PRO A 111 4.95 -2.93 6.20
N LEU A 112 4.38 -4.11 5.94
CA LEU A 112 4.75 -4.92 4.77
C LEU A 112 4.51 -4.17 3.47
N ALA A 113 3.35 -3.52 3.30
CA ALA A 113 3.06 -2.69 2.13
C ALA A 113 4.04 -1.52 2.00
N GLY A 114 4.30 -0.81 3.11
CA GLY A 114 5.27 0.28 3.13
C GLY A 114 6.68 -0.14 2.69
N PHE A 115 7.16 -1.29 3.16
CA PHE A 115 8.46 -1.84 2.74
C PHE A 115 8.50 -2.16 1.24
N VAL A 116 7.47 -2.80 0.71
CA VAL A 116 7.37 -3.14 -0.72
C VAL A 116 7.33 -1.87 -1.56
N TRP A 117 6.56 -0.86 -1.16
CA TRP A 117 6.52 0.43 -1.85
C TRP A 117 7.88 1.12 -1.85
N ALA A 118 8.59 1.12 -0.72
CA ALA A 118 9.91 1.73 -0.61
C ALA A 118 10.93 1.03 -1.52
N ALA A 119 10.91 -0.31 -1.55
CA ALA A 119 11.77 -1.10 -2.44
C ALA A 119 11.53 -0.78 -3.92
N PHE A 120 10.26 -0.68 -4.34
CA PHE A 120 9.93 -0.33 -5.73
C PHE A 120 10.28 1.11 -6.09
N ALA A 121 10.05 2.06 -5.20
CA ALA A 121 10.40 3.46 -5.43
C ALA A 121 11.92 3.65 -5.59
N LEU A 122 12.71 3.00 -4.73
CA LEU A 122 14.18 2.96 -4.82
C LEU A 122 14.66 2.30 -6.12
N PHE A 123 14.06 1.16 -6.50
CA PHE A 123 14.40 0.47 -7.75
C PHE A 123 14.15 1.34 -8.99
N ARG A 124 12.98 2.01 -9.05
CA ARG A 124 12.64 2.93 -10.13
C ARG A 124 13.57 4.14 -10.18
N LEU A 125 13.94 4.69 -9.02
CA LEU A 125 14.91 5.78 -8.94
C LEU A 125 16.27 5.35 -9.51
N TRP A 126 16.75 4.16 -9.15
CA TRP A 126 18.01 3.62 -9.68
C TRP A 126 17.97 3.41 -11.20
N GLN A 127 16.88 2.84 -11.72
CA GLN A 127 16.70 2.64 -13.16
C GLN A 127 16.72 3.98 -13.92
N ARG A 128 16.10 5.03 -13.38
CA ARG A 128 16.11 6.37 -14.02
C ARG A 128 17.50 7.00 -14.04
N ILE A 129 18.30 6.81 -12.99
CA ILE A 129 19.69 7.27 -12.94
C ILE A 129 20.54 6.56 -14.00
N GLN A 130 20.36 5.24 -14.18
CA GLN A 130 21.07 4.46 -15.18
C GLN A 130 20.73 4.91 -16.61
N VAL A 131 19.45 5.14 -16.92
CA VAL A 131 19.02 5.64 -18.25
C VAL A 131 19.64 7.00 -18.56
N TYR A 132 19.76 7.89 -17.57
CA TYR A 132 20.44 9.17 -17.77
C TYR A 132 21.94 9.02 -18.02
N ARG A 133 22.63 8.14 -17.27
CA ARG A 133 24.05 7.84 -17.49
C ARG A 133 24.32 7.27 -18.89
N GLY A 134 23.47 6.36 -19.37
CA GLY A 134 23.61 5.77 -20.71
C GLY A 134 23.43 6.75 -21.87
N ARG A 135 22.62 7.81 -21.71
CA ARG A 135 22.44 8.84 -22.75
C ARG A 135 23.64 9.76 -22.92
N HIS A 136 24.41 10.01 -21.86
CA HIS A 136 25.63 10.82 -21.93
C HIS A 136 26.81 10.08 -22.56
N GLN A 137 26.84 8.75 -22.49
CA GLN A 137 27.94 7.96 -23.04
C GLN A 137 27.85 7.73 -24.55
N ASN A 138 26.65 7.85 -25.14
CA ASN A 138 26.45 7.75 -26.60
C ASN A 138 26.58 9.11 -27.34
N SER A 139 26.85 10.21 -26.63
CA SER A 139 26.99 11.56 -27.23
C SER A 139 28.43 12.08 -27.28
N THR A 140 29.41 11.23 -26.99
CA THR A 140 30.86 11.47 -27.16
C THR A 140 31.41 10.47 -28.15
#